data_AF-A0A4P9YRC1-F1
#
_entry.id   AF-A0A4P9YRC1-F1
#
_cell.length_a   1.000
_cell.length_b   1.000
_cell.length_c   1.000
_cell.angle_alpha   90.00
_cell.angle_beta   90.00
_cell.angle_gamma   90.00
#
_symmetry.space_group_name_H-M   'P 1'
#
loop_
_entity.id
_entity.type
_entity.pdbx_description
1 polymer ?
#
loop_
_entity_poly.entity_id
_entity_poly.type
_entity_poly.pdbx_seq_one_letter_code
_entity_poly.pdbx_strand_id
1 'polypeptide(L)'
;PVKNPNEFIKAFLNDSTVQETIKVLNHNGNFAKLGLVKTFKAEKIKCSKISMDFFDRLEESGIVRNEGSISKCFDEYTDHFICSDELQKMLLIEESENFDLFSHEDRDEFLFRIFKHLVLGGPVCQYEDEINTYLDMTKLIYKDLVSVKKDIETGKLMISSEVFSISCVNDNAETLFPDEHPQNFFYLAVDSLRRHITVLYHAYVK
;
A
#
# COMPACT_ATOMS: atom_id res chain seq x y z
N PRO A 1 -5.67 -11.50 16.88
CA PRO A 1 -4.22 -11.62 16.65
C PRO A 1 -3.87 -12.98 16.06
N VAL A 2 -3.26 -12.98 14.88
CA VAL A 2 -2.69 -14.19 14.27
C VAL A 2 -1.57 -14.70 15.20
N LYS A 3 -1.76 -15.87 15.80
CA LYS A 3 -0.87 -16.41 16.85
C LYS A 3 0.52 -16.79 16.35
N ASN A 4 0.61 -17.29 15.10
CA ASN A 4 1.87 -17.60 14.45
C ASN A 4 1.85 -17.09 12.99
N PRO A 5 2.13 -15.80 12.77
CA PRO A 5 1.98 -15.17 11.46
C PRO A 5 2.77 -15.86 10.36
N ASN A 6 4.00 -16.29 10.64
CA ASN A 6 4.85 -16.88 9.62
C ASN A 6 4.35 -18.26 9.17
N GLU A 7 3.95 -19.13 10.10
CA GLU A 7 3.35 -20.42 9.76
C GLU A 7 2.03 -20.24 9.01
N PHE A 8 1.20 -19.29 9.44
CA PHE A 8 -0.06 -18.97 8.79
C PHE A 8 0.13 -18.48 7.35
N ILE A 9 1.02 -17.50 7.14
CA ILE A 9 1.32 -16.96 5.80
C ILE A 9 1.91 -18.05 4.92
N LYS A 10 2.83 -18.88 5.44
CA LYS A 10 3.39 -20.00 4.68
C LYS A 10 2.33 -21.01 4.25
N ALA A 11 1.41 -21.36 5.14
CA ALA A 11 0.31 -22.25 4.83
C ALA A 11 -0.64 -21.63 3.79
N PHE A 12 -0.99 -20.35 3.96
CA PHE A 12 -1.82 -19.61 3.00
C PHE A 12 -1.18 -19.59 1.61
N LEU A 13 0.09 -19.18 1.50
CA LEU A 13 0.77 -19.09 0.21
C LEU A 13 0.90 -20.45 -0.48
N ASN A 14 0.89 -21.56 0.25
CA ASN A 14 0.98 -22.92 -0.31
C ASN A 14 -0.37 -23.66 -0.40
N ASP A 15 -1.48 -23.02 -0.02
CA ASP A 15 -2.80 -23.61 -0.19
C ASP A 15 -3.10 -23.81 -1.67
N SER A 16 -3.70 -24.95 -2.02
CA SER A 16 -3.96 -25.30 -3.42
C SER A 16 -4.88 -24.30 -4.13
N THR A 17 -5.90 -23.81 -3.44
CA THR A 17 -6.83 -22.81 -3.97
C THR A 17 -6.13 -21.48 -4.21
N VAL A 18 -5.27 -21.09 -3.25
CA VAL A 18 -4.47 -19.86 -3.35
C VAL A 18 -3.49 -19.94 -4.51
N GLN A 19 -2.79 -21.07 -4.68
CA GLN A 19 -1.87 -21.32 -5.78
C GLN A 19 -2.52 -21.33 -7.17
N GLU A 20 -3.81 -21.68 -7.25
CA GLU A 20 -4.59 -21.63 -8.48
C GLU A 20 -5.15 -20.23 -8.78
N THR A 21 -5.39 -19.43 -7.73
CA THR A 21 -6.03 -18.11 -7.83
C THR A 21 -5.03 -16.97 -7.99
N ILE A 22 -4.00 -16.93 -7.13
CA ILE A 22 -3.01 -15.85 -7.13
C ILE A 22 -2.05 -16.05 -8.29
N LYS A 23 -1.90 -14.99 -9.09
CA LYS A 23 -0.89 -14.89 -10.13
C LYS A 23 0.05 -13.74 -9.83
N VAL A 24 1.32 -13.96 -10.13
CA VAL A 24 2.38 -12.95 -10.01
C VAL A 24 2.96 -12.65 -11.39
N LEU A 25 3.47 -11.44 -11.55
CA LEU A 25 4.01 -10.96 -12.81
C LEU A 25 5.48 -11.37 -12.91
N ASN A 26 5.86 -12.04 -14.00
CA ASN A 26 7.24 -12.41 -14.26
C ASN A 26 7.98 -11.35 -15.10
N HIS A 27 9.31 -11.48 -15.24
CA HIS A 27 10.15 -10.57 -16.04
C HIS A 27 9.73 -10.40 -17.50
N ASN A 28 8.98 -11.36 -18.05
CA ASN A 28 8.49 -11.27 -19.43
C ASN A 28 7.14 -10.51 -19.50
N GLY A 29 6.69 -9.89 -18.42
CA GLY A 29 5.40 -9.20 -18.33
C GLY A 29 4.18 -10.13 -18.33
N ASN A 30 4.37 -11.43 -18.10
CA ASN A 30 3.28 -12.41 -18.12
C ASN A 30 2.89 -12.84 -16.71
N PHE A 31 1.59 -12.95 -16.47
CA PHE A 31 1.07 -13.52 -15.22
C PHE A 31 1.34 -15.03 -15.17
N ALA A 32 2.05 -15.45 -14.12
CA ALA A 32 2.39 -16.84 -13.84
C ALA A 32 1.93 -17.24 -12.43
N LYS A 33 1.97 -18.54 -12.14
CA LYS A 33 1.71 -19.04 -10.78
C LYS A 33 2.85 -18.63 -9.85
N LEU A 34 2.53 -18.37 -8.57
CA LEU A 34 3.53 -18.12 -7.53
C LEU A 34 4.48 -19.31 -7.34
N GLY A 35 3.95 -20.53 -7.43
CA GLY A 35 4.71 -21.75 -7.21
C GLY A 35 4.92 -22.06 -5.72
N LEU A 36 5.49 -23.24 -5.43
CA LEU A 36 5.73 -23.69 -4.06
C LEU A 36 6.64 -22.69 -3.31
N VAL A 37 6.17 -22.19 -2.17
CA VAL A 37 6.88 -21.22 -1.32
C VAL A 37 7.54 -21.94 -0.14
N LYS A 38 8.86 -22.11 -0.19
CA LYS A 38 9.66 -22.73 0.88
C LYS A 38 10.08 -21.71 1.94
N THR A 39 10.50 -20.53 1.50
CA THR A 39 10.94 -19.39 2.32
C THR A 39 10.24 -18.13 1.83
N PHE A 40 10.12 -17.11 2.68
CA PHE A 40 9.57 -15.81 2.32
C PHE A 40 10.01 -14.77 3.35
N LYS A 41 9.95 -13.49 2.98
CA LYS A 41 10.06 -12.37 3.92
C LYS A 41 8.71 -11.68 4.04
N ALA A 42 8.23 -11.56 5.26
CA ALA A 42 7.02 -10.80 5.57
C ALA A 42 7.26 -9.85 6.74
N GLU A 43 6.71 -8.64 6.62
CA GLU A 43 6.69 -7.63 7.68
C GLU A 43 5.24 -7.31 8.08
N LYS A 44 5.00 -7.07 9.37
CA LYS A 44 3.69 -6.60 9.83
C LYS A 44 3.61 -5.09 9.63
N ILE A 45 2.57 -4.64 8.93
CA ILE A 45 2.37 -3.22 8.62
C ILE A 45 1.55 -2.57 9.73
N LYS A 46 1.95 -1.36 10.12
CA LYS A 46 1.18 -0.55 11.05
C LYS A 46 -0.16 -0.22 10.42
N CYS A 47 -1.25 -0.50 11.11
CA CYS A 47 -2.59 -0.29 10.58
C CYS A 47 -3.50 0.14 11.74
N SER A 48 -3.47 1.44 12.04
CA SER A 48 -4.15 2.00 13.21
C SER A 48 -5.13 3.12 12.88
N LYS A 49 -4.96 3.80 11.74
CA LYS A 49 -5.80 4.94 11.35
C LYS A 49 -7.21 4.49 10.99
N ILE A 50 -8.22 5.17 11.55
CA ILE A 50 -9.64 4.89 11.30
C ILE A 50 -10.38 6.02 10.58
N SER A 51 -9.71 7.17 10.38
CA SER A 51 -10.28 8.36 9.76
C SER A 51 -9.39 8.86 8.62
N MET A 52 -10.03 9.47 7.62
CA MET A 52 -9.34 10.13 6.50
C MET A 52 -8.79 11.50 6.88
N ASP A 53 -9.24 12.09 8.00
CA ASP A 53 -8.74 13.35 8.57
C ASP A 53 -7.21 13.32 8.80
N PHE A 54 -6.63 12.12 8.76
CA PHE A 54 -5.19 11.89 8.68
C PHE A 54 -4.50 12.70 7.56
N PHE A 55 -5.20 12.96 6.45
CA PHE A 55 -4.69 13.68 5.28
C PHE A 55 -5.05 15.17 5.24
N ASP A 56 -5.82 15.70 6.21
CA ASP A 56 -6.24 17.11 6.22
C ASP A 56 -5.04 18.08 6.22
N ARG A 57 -3.91 17.63 6.78
CA ARG A 57 -2.63 18.36 6.77
C ARG A 57 -2.07 18.69 5.37
N LEU A 58 -2.58 18.04 4.32
CA LEU A 58 -2.21 18.35 2.93
C LEU A 58 -2.73 19.75 2.50
N GLU A 59 -3.90 20.15 2.99
CA GLU A 59 -4.46 21.49 2.75
C GLU A 59 -3.72 22.52 3.60
N GLU A 60 -3.47 22.21 4.88
CA GLU A 60 -2.78 23.10 5.82
C GLU A 60 -1.34 23.45 5.39
N SER A 61 -0.66 22.56 4.66
CA SER A 61 0.70 22.75 4.15
C SER A 61 0.77 23.46 2.79
N GLY A 62 -0.36 23.68 2.12
CA GLY A 62 -0.42 24.28 0.78
C GLY A 62 -0.06 23.33 -0.37
N ILE A 63 0.16 22.03 -0.10
CA ILE A 63 0.27 21.00 -1.14
C ILE A 63 -1.04 20.89 -1.92
N VAL A 64 -2.16 21.08 -1.23
CA VAL A 64 -3.52 21.09 -1.77
C VAL A 64 -4.13 22.46 -1.50
N ARG A 65 -4.80 23.04 -2.51
CA ARG A 65 -5.56 24.29 -2.34
C ARG A 65 -6.92 24.01 -1.72
N ASN A 66 -7.55 25.03 -1.13
CA ASN A 66 -8.85 24.91 -0.48
C ASN A 66 -9.96 24.34 -1.39
N GLU A 67 -9.83 24.52 -2.72
CA GLU A 67 -10.74 23.94 -3.72
C GLU A 67 -10.50 22.45 -4.04
N GLY A 68 -9.40 21.86 -3.57
CA GLY A 68 -9.02 20.45 -3.80
C GLY A 68 -7.90 20.25 -4.82
N SER A 69 -7.55 21.26 -5.61
CA SER A 69 -6.52 21.14 -6.63
C SER A 69 -5.12 20.97 -6.02
N ILE A 70 -4.33 20.07 -6.59
CA ILE A 70 -2.95 19.80 -6.17
C ILE A 70 -2.01 20.86 -6.74
N SER A 71 -1.17 21.44 -5.89
CA SER A 71 -0.19 22.46 -6.26
C SER A 71 0.88 21.90 -7.21
N LYS A 72 0.86 22.37 -8.46
CA LYS A 72 1.89 22.03 -9.48
C LYS A 72 3.24 22.66 -9.17
N CYS A 73 4.30 22.00 -9.60
CA CYS A 73 5.69 22.48 -9.47
C CYS A 73 6.47 22.25 -10.77
N PHE A 74 7.75 22.65 -10.78
CA PHE A 74 8.65 22.26 -11.87
C PHE A 74 8.94 20.77 -11.78
N ASP A 75 9.16 20.14 -12.93
CA ASP A 75 9.47 18.72 -13.01
C ASP A 75 10.77 18.41 -12.28
N GLU A 76 10.69 17.51 -11.31
CA GLU A 76 11.82 16.92 -10.63
C GLU A 76 11.88 15.43 -10.93
N TYR A 77 13.07 14.93 -11.26
CA TYR A 77 13.27 13.57 -11.73
C TYR A 77 13.84 12.71 -10.61
N THR A 78 13.17 11.60 -10.33
CA THR A 78 13.68 10.51 -9.49
C THR A 78 14.06 9.33 -10.37
N ASP A 79 14.62 8.26 -9.80
CA ASP A 79 14.99 7.05 -10.55
C ASP A 79 13.80 6.40 -11.28
N HIS A 80 12.58 6.60 -10.76
CA HIS A 80 11.38 5.88 -11.22
C HIS A 80 10.25 6.80 -11.68
N PHE A 81 10.20 8.05 -11.22
CA PHE A 81 9.08 8.97 -11.47
C PHE A 81 9.56 10.36 -11.85
N ILE A 82 8.71 11.06 -12.59
CA ILE A 82 8.76 12.51 -12.76
C ILE A 82 7.73 13.10 -11.80
N CYS A 83 8.19 13.94 -10.88
CA CYS A 83 7.35 14.66 -9.93
C CYS A 83 6.99 16.03 -10.53
N SER A 84 5.73 16.21 -10.91
CA SER A 84 5.24 17.46 -11.52
C SER A 84 4.32 18.26 -10.58
N ASP A 85 4.17 17.81 -9.34
CA ASP A 85 3.42 18.50 -8.30
C ASP A 85 4.02 18.27 -6.90
N GLU A 86 3.63 19.16 -5.98
CA GLU A 86 4.15 19.16 -4.60
C GLU A 86 3.71 17.92 -3.80
N LEU A 87 2.63 17.23 -4.23
CA LEU A 87 2.19 16.00 -3.58
C LEU A 87 3.14 14.84 -3.89
N GLN A 88 3.49 14.65 -5.16
CA GLN A 88 4.47 13.64 -5.58
C GLN A 88 5.85 13.92 -4.98
N LYS A 89 6.27 15.19 -4.95
CA LYS A 89 7.51 15.60 -4.28
C LYS A 89 7.52 15.21 -2.81
N MET A 90 6.46 15.54 -2.06
CA MET A 90 6.35 15.14 -0.66
C MET A 90 6.44 13.61 -0.50
N LEU A 91 5.87 12.83 -1.41
CA LEU A 91 5.89 11.37 -1.32
C LEU A 91 7.27 10.73 -1.64
N LEU A 92 8.07 11.35 -2.52
CA LEU A 92 9.24 10.73 -3.12
C LEU A 92 10.58 11.39 -2.82
N ILE A 93 10.62 12.69 -2.59
CA ILE A 93 11.87 13.47 -2.49
C ILE A 93 12.12 13.79 -1.03
N GLU A 94 13.09 13.11 -0.41
CA GLU A 94 13.46 13.27 1.00
C GLU A 94 13.92 14.69 1.33
N GLU A 95 14.52 15.38 0.35
CA GLU A 95 15.01 16.75 0.47
C GLU A 95 13.93 17.81 0.24
N SER A 96 12.69 17.41 -0.09
CA SER A 96 11.60 18.37 -0.29
C SER A 96 11.17 19.00 1.02
N GLU A 97 10.79 20.30 0.97
CA GLU A 97 10.36 21.07 2.15
C GLU A 97 9.22 20.37 2.92
N ASN A 98 8.35 19.68 2.20
CA ASN A 98 7.17 19.05 2.75
C ASN A 98 7.33 17.55 3.06
N PHE A 99 8.51 16.94 2.86
CA PHE A 99 8.70 15.51 3.09
C PHE A 99 8.28 15.10 4.52
N ASP A 100 8.69 15.87 5.53
CA ASP A 100 8.40 15.55 6.93
C ASP A 100 6.97 15.91 7.39
N LEU A 101 6.08 16.33 6.48
CA LEU A 101 4.65 16.55 6.77
C LEU A 101 3.99 15.29 7.36
N PHE A 102 4.46 14.12 6.93
CA PHE A 102 4.13 12.83 7.52
C PHE A 102 5.40 12.22 8.11
N SER A 103 5.39 11.93 9.42
CA SER A 103 6.52 11.28 10.08
C SER A 103 6.79 9.89 9.49
N HIS A 104 7.95 9.30 9.79
CA HIS A 104 8.25 7.92 9.40
C HIS A 104 7.17 6.93 9.88
N GLU A 105 6.66 7.07 11.11
CA GLU A 105 5.59 6.18 11.61
C GLU A 105 4.23 6.43 10.97
N ASP A 106 3.98 7.64 10.46
CA ASP A 106 2.79 7.97 9.68
C ASP A 106 2.90 7.38 8.26
N ARG A 107 4.09 7.44 7.65
CA ARG A 107 4.40 6.84 6.33
C ARG A 107 4.31 5.31 6.35
N ASP A 108 4.56 4.70 7.51
CA ASP A 108 4.41 3.26 7.72
C ASP A 108 2.97 2.79 7.92
N GLU A 109 2.01 3.70 8.09
CA GLU A 109 0.60 3.33 8.18
C GLU A 109 0.09 2.76 6.85
N PHE A 110 -0.66 1.67 6.93
CA PHE A 110 -1.23 1.03 5.76
C PHE A 110 -2.13 1.97 4.95
N LEU A 111 -2.86 2.86 5.64
CA LEU A 111 -3.66 3.90 4.99
C LEU A 111 -2.80 4.83 4.13
N PHE A 112 -1.64 5.25 4.64
CA PHE A 112 -0.69 6.08 3.89
C PHE A 112 -0.09 5.31 2.71
N ARG A 113 0.27 4.04 2.89
CA ARG A 113 0.83 3.21 1.82
C ARG A 113 -0.14 3.05 0.65
N ILE A 114 -1.43 2.81 0.90
CA ILE A 114 -2.46 2.77 -0.17
C ILE A 114 -2.55 4.11 -0.89
N PHE A 115 -2.64 5.21 -0.15
CA PHE A 115 -2.68 6.55 -0.73
C PHE A 115 -1.47 6.82 -1.63
N LYS A 116 -0.26 6.53 -1.13
CA LYS A 116 0.98 6.65 -1.89
C LYS A 116 0.94 5.84 -3.18
N HIS A 117 0.51 4.57 -3.14
CA HIS A 117 0.41 3.72 -4.32
C HIS A 117 -0.56 4.27 -5.37
N LEU A 118 -1.67 4.87 -4.94
CA LEU A 118 -2.63 5.50 -5.85
C LEU A 118 -2.06 6.78 -6.48
N VAL A 119 -1.43 7.66 -5.70
CA VAL A 119 -0.84 8.92 -6.21
C VAL A 119 0.31 8.66 -7.18
N LEU A 120 1.16 7.69 -6.86
CA LEU A 120 2.29 7.34 -7.73
C LEU A 120 1.84 6.63 -9.01
N GLY A 121 0.72 5.92 -8.96
CA GLY A 121 0.10 5.26 -10.11
C GLY A 121 0.97 4.19 -10.80
N GLY A 122 0.41 3.62 -11.86
CA GLY A 122 1.09 2.63 -12.72
C GLY A 122 1.72 3.24 -13.99
N PRO A 123 2.23 2.39 -14.90
CA PRO A 123 2.94 2.83 -16.12
C PRO A 123 2.06 3.59 -17.12
N VAL A 124 0.73 3.59 -16.96
CA VAL A 124 -0.22 4.26 -17.86
C VAL A 124 -0.64 5.65 -17.38
N CYS A 125 0.16 6.32 -16.54
CA CYS A 125 -0.02 7.70 -16.08
C CYS A 125 -1.43 8.00 -15.57
N GLN A 126 -1.76 7.47 -14.39
CA GLN A 126 -3.04 7.72 -13.70
C GLN A 126 -2.92 8.93 -12.74
N TYR A 127 -2.36 10.04 -13.23
CA TYR A 127 -2.28 11.24 -12.43
C TYR A 127 -3.62 11.99 -12.45
N GLU A 128 -4.00 12.52 -11.31
CA GLU A 128 -5.16 13.37 -11.11
C GLU A 128 -4.71 14.73 -10.59
N ASP A 129 -5.40 15.80 -10.99
CA ASP A 129 -5.12 17.17 -10.54
C ASP A 129 -5.87 17.51 -9.24
N GLU A 130 -6.85 16.69 -8.85
CA GLU A 130 -7.74 16.91 -7.71
C GLU A 130 -7.50 15.87 -6.62
N ILE A 131 -7.21 16.31 -5.38
CA ILE A 131 -6.87 15.41 -4.27
C ILE A 131 -8.00 14.44 -3.93
N ASN A 132 -9.26 14.88 -4.10
CA ASN A 132 -10.43 14.14 -3.67
C ASN A 132 -10.56 12.81 -4.43
N THR A 133 -10.14 12.76 -5.70
CA THR A 133 -10.12 11.52 -6.49
C THR A 133 -9.24 10.46 -5.82
N TYR A 134 -8.05 10.84 -5.34
CA TYR A 134 -7.16 9.93 -4.61
C TYR A 134 -7.69 9.58 -3.22
N LEU A 135 -8.23 10.54 -2.47
CA LEU A 135 -8.73 10.29 -1.11
C LEU A 135 -9.95 9.37 -1.12
N ASP A 136 -10.88 9.58 -2.05
CA ASP A 136 -12.07 8.74 -2.19
C ASP A 136 -11.69 7.30 -2.59
N MET A 137 -10.78 7.14 -3.56
CA MET A 137 -10.29 5.81 -3.94
C MET A 137 -9.51 5.13 -2.82
N THR A 138 -8.66 5.88 -2.10
CA THR A 138 -7.95 5.38 -0.91
C THR A 138 -8.94 4.87 0.13
N LYS A 139 -9.98 5.66 0.42
CA LYS A 139 -11.01 5.31 1.40
C LYS A 139 -11.79 4.06 0.99
N LEU A 140 -12.16 3.92 -0.28
CA LEU A 140 -12.86 2.74 -0.79
C LEU A 140 -12.00 1.48 -0.63
N ILE A 141 -10.77 1.51 -1.14
CA ILE A 141 -9.85 0.36 -1.07
C ILE A 141 -9.53 0.02 0.40
N TYR A 142 -9.26 1.02 1.24
CA TYR A 142 -8.98 0.79 2.66
C TYR A 142 -10.17 0.12 3.37
N LYS A 143 -11.41 0.57 3.12
CA LYS A 143 -12.61 -0.05 3.73
C LYS A 143 -12.87 -1.48 3.27
N ASP A 144 -12.45 -1.84 2.06
CA ASP A 144 -12.57 -3.22 1.55
C ASP A 144 -11.49 -4.15 2.14
N LEU A 145 -10.32 -3.60 2.50
CA LEU A 145 -9.20 -4.36 3.04
C LEU A 145 -9.23 -4.48 4.56
N VAL A 146 -9.71 -3.46 5.27
CA VAL A 146 -9.59 -3.36 6.72
C VAL A 146 -10.93 -3.24 7.41
N SER A 147 -11.11 -4.03 8.47
CA SER A 147 -12.29 -4.00 9.33
C SER A 147 -12.00 -3.23 10.62
N VAL A 148 -13.04 -2.58 11.15
CA VAL A 148 -13.05 -1.96 12.48
C VAL A 148 -13.92 -2.76 13.44
N LYS A 149 -13.57 -2.73 14.72
CA LYS A 149 -14.41 -3.21 15.82
C LYS A 149 -14.51 -2.15 16.90
N LYS A 150 -15.58 -2.21 17.69
CA LYS A 150 -15.70 -1.41 18.90
C LYS A 150 -14.95 -2.09 20.04
N ASP A 151 -14.05 -1.37 20.67
CA ASP A 151 -13.41 -1.80 21.90
C ASP A 151 -14.42 -1.81 23.05
N ILE A 152 -14.49 -2.91 23.80
CA ILE A 152 -15.55 -3.13 24.80
C ILE A 152 -15.33 -2.25 26.04
N GLU A 153 -14.07 -2.00 26.39
CA GLU A 153 -13.70 -1.25 27.59
C GLU A 153 -13.79 0.27 27.37
N THR A 154 -13.23 0.75 26.27
CA THR A 154 -13.15 2.19 25.96
C THR A 154 -14.31 2.69 25.11
N GLY A 155 -15.05 1.79 24.45
CA GLY A 155 -16.13 2.14 23.52
C GLY A 155 -15.66 2.76 22.20
N LYS A 156 -14.35 2.93 21.98
CA LYS A 156 -13.80 3.53 20.77
C LYS A 156 -13.69 2.50 19.64
N LEU A 157 -13.76 2.97 18.40
CA LEU A 157 -13.48 2.13 17.24
C LEU A 157 -11.97 1.90 17.13
N MET A 158 -11.59 0.67 16.79
CA MET A 158 -10.21 0.28 16.52
C MET A 158 -10.14 -0.68 15.33
N ILE A 159 -9.00 -0.70 14.64
CA ILE A 159 -8.75 -1.67 13.57
C ILE A 159 -8.73 -3.09 14.16
N SER A 160 -9.44 -4.02 13.51
CA SER A 160 -9.46 -5.44 13.88
C SER A 160 -8.62 -6.33 12.97
N SER A 161 -8.37 -5.90 11.73
CA SER A 161 -7.55 -6.66 10.78
C SER A 161 -6.07 -6.49 11.05
N GLU A 162 -5.27 -7.46 10.62
CA GLU A 162 -3.81 -7.39 10.62
C GLU A 162 -3.30 -7.42 9.19
N VAL A 163 -2.36 -6.54 8.85
CA VAL A 163 -1.83 -6.43 7.49
C VAL A 163 -0.37 -6.85 7.48
N PHE A 164 0.00 -7.66 6.50
CA PHE A 164 1.38 -8.08 6.27
C PHE A 164 1.81 -7.71 4.86
N SER A 165 3.04 -7.22 4.70
CA SER A 165 3.67 -7.01 3.40
C SER A 165 4.63 -8.17 3.12
N ILE A 166 4.55 -8.76 1.93
CA ILE A 166 5.44 -9.83 1.48
C ILE A 166 6.39 -9.23 0.44
N SER A 167 7.69 -9.27 0.72
CA SER A 167 8.70 -8.64 -0.14
C SER A 167 9.50 -9.63 -0.97
N CYS A 168 9.57 -10.91 -0.57
CA CYS A 168 10.16 -11.96 -1.40
C CYS A 168 9.61 -13.35 -1.07
N VAL A 169 9.77 -14.27 -2.02
CA VAL A 169 9.48 -15.70 -1.88
C VAL A 169 10.65 -16.52 -2.39
N ASN A 170 10.90 -17.67 -1.77
CA ASN A 170 12.04 -18.55 -2.09
C ASN A 170 13.40 -17.82 -2.09
N ASP A 171 13.53 -16.82 -1.21
CA ASP A 171 14.68 -15.93 -1.10
C ASP A 171 15.01 -15.16 -2.38
N ASN A 172 14.06 -15.07 -3.32
CA ASN A 172 14.21 -14.35 -4.57
C ASN A 172 13.06 -13.33 -4.80
N ALA A 173 13.38 -12.04 -4.75
CA ALA A 173 12.41 -10.97 -5.02
C ALA A 173 11.89 -11.02 -6.47
N GLU A 174 12.74 -11.44 -7.41
CA GLU A 174 12.42 -11.60 -8.84
C GLU A 174 11.28 -12.59 -9.10
N THR A 175 11.05 -13.52 -8.17
CA THR A 175 9.94 -14.49 -8.27
C THR A 175 8.59 -13.84 -7.94
N LEU A 176 8.60 -12.75 -7.17
CA LEU A 176 7.40 -12.05 -6.73
C LEU A 176 7.12 -10.80 -7.56
N PHE A 177 8.18 -10.10 -7.95
CA PHE A 177 8.14 -8.87 -8.73
C PHE A 177 9.21 -8.92 -9.84
N PRO A 178 8.93 -8.41 -11.04
CA PRO A 178 9.85 -8.51 -12.17
C PRO A 178 11.05 -7.56 -12.09
N ASP A 179 10.92 -6.41 -11.42
CA ASP A 179 11.99 -5.42 -11.27
C ASP A 179 11.97 -4.84 -9.85
N GLU A 180 12.99 -4.07 -9.48
CA GLU A 180 12.90 -3.22 -8.27
C GLU A 180 12.16 -1.93 -8.62
N HIS A 181 11.03 -1.68 -7.94
CA HIS A 181 10.21 -0.50 -8.18
C HIS A 181 9.36 -0.13 -6.95
N PRO A 182 9.18 1.16 -6.63
CA PRO A 182 8.35 1.60 -5.50
C PRO A 182 6.87 1.19 -5.56
N GLN A 183 6.39 0.83 -6.75
CA GLN A 183 5.02 0.32 -6.98
C GLN A 183 4.89 -1.20 -6.82
N ASN A 184 5.95 -1.90 -6.44
CA ASN A 184 5.85 -3.33 -6.17
C ASN A 184 5.38 -3.55 -4.75
N PHE A 185 4.21 -4.17 -4.61
CA PHE A 185 3.66 -4.51 -3.30
C PHE A 185 2.82 -5.78 -3.33
N PHE A 186 2.87 -6.50 -2.22
CA PHE A 186 1.99 -7.62 -1.94
C PHE A 186 1.54 -7.50 -0.49
N TYR A 187 0.30 -7.07 -0.29
CA TYR A 187 -0.32 -6.99 1.03
C TYR A 187 -1.29 -8.14 1.26
N LEU A 188 -1.19 -8.71 2.46
CA LEU A 188 -2.12 -9.68 3.00
C LEU A 188 -2.90 -9.04 4.15
N ALA A 189 -4.16 -8.69 3.93
CA ALA A 189 -5.05 -8.19 4.96
C ALA A 189 -5.86 -9.34 5.57
N VAL A 190 -5.61 -9.64 6.84
CA VAL A 190 -6.21 -10.77 7.56
C VAL A 190 -7.25 -10.27 8.55
N ASP A 191 -8.52 -10.61 8.31
CA ASP A 191 -9.60 -10.41 9.27
C ASP A 191 -9.90 -11.73 9.99
N SER A 192 -9.33 -11.89 11.18
CA SER A 192 -9.51 -13.10 11.99
C SER A 192 -10.95 -13.31 12.46
N LEU A 193 -11.74 -12.23 12.61
CA LEU A 193 -13.12 -12.32 13.09
C LEU A 193 -14.05 -12.78 11.98
N ARG A 194 -13.87 -12.22 10.77
CA ARG A 194 -14.63 -12.63 9.57
C ARG A 194 -14.07 -13.91 8.93
N ARG A 195 -12.89 -14.37 9.36
CA ARG A 195 -12.14 -15.48 8.75
C ARG A 195 -11.87 -15.24 7.27
N HIS A 196 -11.63 -13.99 6.90
CA HIS A 196 -11.35 -13.58 5.53
C HIS A 196 -9.90 -13.11 5.39
N ILE A 197 -9.35 -13.34 4.21
CA ILE A 197 -8.03 -12.87 3.82
C ILE A 197 -8.21 -12.17 2.48
N THR A 198 -7.79 -10.92 2.39
CA THR A 198 -7.79 -10.16 1.14
C THR A 198 -6.35 -9.91 0.72
N VAL A 199 -6.06 -10.15 -0.55
CA VAL A 199 -4.74 -9.89 -1.15
C VAL A 199 -4.84 -8.65 -2.03
N LEU A 200 -3.95 -7.69 -1.78
CA LEU A 200 -3.73 -6.54 -2.66
C LEU A 200 -2.32 -6.67 -3.24
N TYR A 201 -2.24 -6.90 -4.55
CA TYR A 201 -0.98 -7.15 -5.26
C TYR A 201 -0.85 -6.22 -6.45
N HIS A 202 0.34 -5.65 -6.62
CA HIS A 202 0.75 -4.94 -7.81
C HIS A 202 2.22 -5.20 -8.09
N ALA A 203 2.53 -5.34 -9.38
CA ALA A 203 3.88 -5.46 -9.88
C ALA A 203 4.03 -4.53 -11.09
N TYR A 204 5.09 -3.75 -11.10
CA TYR A 204 5.44 -2.82 -12.15
C TYR A 204 6.28 -3.53 -13.20
N VAL A 205 5.91 -3.40 -14.47
CA VAL A 205 6.70 -3.84 -15.63
C VAL A 205 6.95 -2.62 -16.49
N LYS A 206 8.21 -2.44 -16.91
CA LYS A 206 8.61 -1.39 -17.85
C LYS A 206 8.11 -1.65 -19.27
#